data_AF-A0A0B3AUI9-F1
#
_entry.id   AF-A0A0B3AUI9-F1
#
_cell.length_a   1.000
_cell.length_b   1.000
_cell.length_c   1.000
_cell.angle_alpha   90.00
_cell.angle_beta   90.00
_cell.angle_gamma   90.00
#
_symmetry.space_group_name_H-M   'P 1'
#
loop_
_entity.id
_entity.type
_entity.pdbx_description
1 polymer ?
#
loop_
_entity_poly.entity_id
_entity_poly.type
_entity_poly.pdbx_seq_one_letter_code
_entity_poly.pdbx_strand_id
1 'polypeptide(L)'
;MNKLANKRTSKRGQMEIMGLAVVVILVIVGITLLIRFSLTPAKQTKEKFEAGQLPETIITALAQSTTDCQEQSMANLIEDCGAFGGTIQCEPGKNSCQYTQESINGVLVELLERMLKYKYKVILKKGGREDFNPEDLNDPAKIYLDSGCDESMMDIESASQPLPNNVEIELRICKGRIG
;
A
#
# COMPACT_ATOMS: atom_id res chain seq x y z
N MET A 1 34.17 -4.64 -86.27
CA MET A 1 34.29 -5.86 -85.44
C MET A 1 34.21 -5.43 -83.99
N ASN A 2 33.20 -5.86 -83.21
CA ASN A 2 33.18 -5.80 -81.74
C ASN A 2 32.12 -6.78 -81.23
N LYS A 3 32.55 -7.90 -80.62
CA LYS A 3 31.67 -8.86 -79.93
C LYS A 3 31.62 -8.47 -78.46
N LEU A 4 30.47 -8.02 -77.97
CA LEU A 4 30.22 -7.83 -76.54
C LEU A 4 29.79 -9.17 -75.93
N ALA A 5 30.65 -9.74 -75.10
CA ALA A 5 30.35 -10.94 -74.32
C ALA A 5 29.50 -10.57 -73.10
N ASN A 6 28.23 -10.99 -73.09
CA ASN A 6 27.31 -10.81 -71.98
C ASN A 6 27.55 -11.89 -70.91
N LYS A 7 28.16 -11.51 -69.78
CA LYS A 7 28.46 -12.38 -68.63
C LYS A 7 27.20 -12.58 -67.79
N ARG A 8 26.51 -13.72 -67.96
CA ARG A 8 25.40 -14.12 -67.09
C ARG A 8 25.91 -14.34 -65.66
N THR A 9 25.64 -13.41 -64.77
CA THR A 9 25.99 -13.49 -63.34
C THR A 9 25.11 -14.52 -62.64
N SER A 10 25.72 -15.41 -61.87
CA SER A 10 25.08 -16.50 -61.12
C SER A 10 24.13 -15.97 -60.03
N LYS A 11 22.83 -15.98 -60.32
CA LYS A 11 21.77 -15.50 -59.40
C LYS A 11 21.48 -16.42 -58.20
N ARG A 12 22.11 -17.61 -58.13
CA ARG A 12 21.85 -18.58 -57.06
C ARG A 12 22.53 -18.23 -55.74
N GLY A 13 23.80 -17.81 -55.75
CA GLY A 13 24.53 -17.47 -54.52
C GLY A 13 24.00 -16.22 -53.81
N GLN A 14 23.32 -15.32 -54.53
CA GLN A 14 22.73 -14.12 -53.93
C GLN A 14 21.49 -14.44 -53.07
N MET A 15 20.76 -15.53 -53.36
CA MET A 15 19.61 -15.93 -52.54
C MET A 15 20.00 -16.58 -51.22
N GLU A 16 21.13 -17.30 -51.16
CA GLU A 16 21.63 -17.90 -49.92
C GLU A 16 22.10 -16.83 -48.91
N ILE A 17 22.76 -15.78 -49.41
CA ILE A 17 23.24 -14.66 -48.57
C ILE A 17 22.06 -13.84 -48.03
N MET A 18 21.00 -13.65 -48.83
CA MET A 18 19.79 -12.95 -48.38
C MET A 18 19.08 -13.70 -47.24
N GLY A 19 19.01 -15.03 -47.30
CA GLY A 19 18.44 -15.83 -46.22
C GLY A 19 19.23 -15.72 -44.91
N LEU A 20 20.57 -15.78 -45.00
CA LEU A 20 21.44 -15.60 -43.85
C LEU A 20 21.28 -14.21 -43.21
N ALA A 21 21.18 -13.16 -44.03
CA ALA A 21 21.02 -11.78 -43.54
C ALA A 21 19.74 -11.61 -42.71
N VAL A 22 18.62 -12.20 -43.13
CA VAL A 22 17.35 -12.11 -42.40
C VAL A 22 17.44 -12.82 -41.04
N VAL A 23 18.06 -14.00 -40.97
CA VAL A 23 18.23 -14.73 -39.71
C VAL A 23 19.08 -13.92 -38.72
N VAL A 24 20.17 -13.29 -39.18
CA VAL A 24 21.03 -12.47 -38.33
C VAL A 24 20.26 -11.27 -37.76
N ILE A 25 19.42 -10.61 -38.57
CA ILE A 25 18.58 -9.50 -38.10
C ILE A 25 17.61 -9.98 -37.00
N LEU A 26 16.97 -11.14 -37.19
CA LEU A 26 16.06 -11.70 -36.18
C LEU A 26 16.78 -12.04 -34.87
N VAL A 27 18.00 -12.56 -34.94
CA VAL A 27 18.82 -12.85 -33.73
C VAL A 27 19.18 -11.57 -32.99
N ILE A 28 19.60 -10.51 -33.70
CA ILE A 28 19.95 -9.22 -33.09
C ILE A 28 18.73 -8.59 -32.40
N VAL A 29 17.55 -8.63 -33.04
CA VAL A 29 16.30 -8.14 -32.45
C VAL A 29 15.94 -8.96 -31.20
N GLY A 30 16.04 -10.29 -31.28
CA GLY A 30 15.78 -11.18 -30.15
C GLY A 30 16.67 -10.90 -28.93
N ILE A 31 17.98 -10.75 -29.15
CA ILE A 31 18.94 -10.40 -28.10
C ILE A 31 18.63 -9.01 -27.51
N THR A 32 18.26 -8.04 -28.36
CA THR A 32 17.92 -6.69 -27.90
C THR A 32 16.68 -6.71 -26.99
N LEU A 33 15.66 -7.50 -27.33
CA LEU A 33 14.47 -7.67 -26.49
C LEU A 33 14.81 -8.37 -25.16
N LEU A 34 15.64 -9.42 -25.19
CA LEU A 34 16.09 -10.11 -23.98
C LEU A 34 16.88 -9.18 -23.04
N ILE A 35 17.78 -8.37 -23.59
CA ILE A 35 18.54 -7.37 -22.82
C ILE A 35 17.57 -6.33 -22.22
N ARG A 36 16.61 -5.82 -23.00
CA ARG A 36 15.61 -4.86 -22.51
C ARG A 36 14.75 -5.45 -21.39
N PHE A 37 14.27 -6.67 -21.53
CA PHE A 37 13.47 -7.32 -20.48
C PHE A 37 14.31 -7.69 -19.25
N SER A 38 15.57 -8.09 -19.43
CA SER A 38 16.47 -8.40 -18.31
C SER A 38 16.91 -7.16 -17.54
N LEU A 39 17.01 -6.00 -18.21
CA LEU A 39 17.45 -4.74 -17.60
C LEU A 39 16.30 -3.89 -17.04
N THR A 40 15.04 -4.26 -17.29
CA THR A 40 13.90 -3.55 -16.70
C THR A 40 13.67 -4.11 -15.29
N PRO A 41 14.02 -3.40 -14.20
CA PRO A 41 13.77 -3.90 -12.87
C PRO A 41 12.26 -4.01 -12.66
N ALA A 42 11.77 -5.25 -12.61
CA ALA A 42 10.34 -5.56 -12.58
C ALA A 42 9.58 -5.16 -11.29
N LYS A 43 10.14 -4.33 -10.40
CA LYS A 43 9.64 -4.25 -9.01
C LYS A 43 9.46 -2.87 -8.38
N GLN A 44 10.13 -1.82 -8.84
CA GLN A 44 10.13 -0.58 -8.04
C GLN A 44 8.90 0.32 -8.22
N THR A 45 8.16 0.21 -9.34
CA THR A 45 7.02 1.10 -9.59
C THR A 45 5.72 0.60 -8.96
N LYS A 46 5.55 -0.72 -8.78
CA LYS A 46 4.37 -1.28 -8.08
C LYS A 46 4.44 -1.04 -6.57
N GLU A 47 5.61 -1.27 -5.96
CA GLU A 47 5.77 -1.06 -4.51
C GLU A 47 5.50 0.39 -4.07
N LYS A 48 5.89 1.40 -4.87
CA LYS A 48 5.69 2.81 -4.48
C LYS A 48 4.27 3.33 -4.66
N PHE A 49 3.47 2.74 -5.56
CA PHE A 49 2.09 3.18 -5.78
C PHE A 49 1.10 2.46 -4.87
N GLU A 50 1.37 1.19 -4.56
CA GLU A 50 0.55 0.40 -3.62
C GLU A 50 0.78 0.81 -2.16
N ALA A 51 2.00 1.19 -1.79
CA ALA A 51 2.32 1.60 -0.43
C ALA A 51 1.60 2.92 -0.06
N GLY A 52 1.74 3.98 -0.88
CA GLY A 52 1.19 5.30 -0.55
C GLY A 52 -0.34 5.37 -0.39
N GLN A 53 -1.08 4.40 -0.94
CA GLN A 53 -2.56 4.31 -0.81
C GLN A 53 -3.03 3.29 0.21
N LEU A 54 -2.12 2.47 0.75
CA LEU A 54 -2.46 1.41 1.69
C LEU A 54 -3.08 1.97 2.99
N PRO A 55 -2.51 2.99 3.65
CA PRO A 55 -3.12 3.53 4.88
C PRO A 55 -4.51 4.12 4.62
N GLU A 56 -4.70 4.82 3.48
CA GLU A 56 -5.97 5.45 3.11
C GLU A 56 -7.06 4.41 2.83
N THR A 57 -6.71 3.35 2.09
CA THR A 57 -7.62 2.24 1.79
C THR A 57 -8.02 1.49 3.05
N ILE A 58 -7.08 1.22 3.95
CA ILE A 58 -7.35 0.52 5.22
C ILE A 58 -8.25 1.37 6.12
N ILE A 59 -7.93 2.65 6.33
CA ILE A 59 -8.77 3.54 7.14
C ILE A 59 -10.18 3.63 6.56
N THR A 60 -10.31 3.83 5.24
CA THR A 60 -11.62 3.96 4.59
C THR A 60 -12.43 2.67 4.73
N ALA A 61 -11.80 1.51 4.53
CA ALA A 61 -12.45 0.22 4.69
C ALA A 61 -12.85 -0.03 6.15
N LEU A 62 -12.00 0.33 7.10
CA LEU A 62 -12.32 0.25 8.53
C LEU A 62 -13.52 1.14 8.86
N ALA A 63 -13.50 2.41 8.49
CA ALA A 63 -14.58 3.36 8.78
C ALA A 63 -15.93 2.90 8.20
N GLN A 64 -15.92 2.33 7.00
CA GLN A 64 -17.13 1.83 6.32
C GLN A 64 -17.58 0.43 6.79
N SER A 65 -16.74 -0.29 7.55
CA SER A 65 -17.09 -1.63 8.01
C SER A 65 -18.27 -1.60 8.99
N THR A 66 -19.19 -2.55 8.82
CA THR A 66 -20.29 -2.79 9.76
C THR A 66 -19.81 -3.64 10.91
N THR A 67 -20.25 -3.32 12.12
CA THR A 67 -19.84 -4.02 13.33
C THR A 67 -21.01 -4.74 13.98
N ASP A 68 -20.71 -5.78 14.76
CA ASP A 68 -21.70 -6.47 15.57
C ASP A 68 -22.15 -5.64 16.80
N CYS A 69 -21.49 -4.51 17.07
CA CYS A 69 -21.91 -3.59 18.11
C CYS A 69 -23.08 -2.71 17.63
N GLN A 70 -24.29 -3.10 18.03
CA GLN A 70 -25.54 -2.39 17.73
C GLN A 70 -25.78 -2.13 16.24
N GLU A 71 -25.24 -2.98 15.36
CA GLU A 71 -25.29 -2.83 13.89
C GLU A 71 -24.78 -1.47 13.39
N GLN A 72 -23.93 -0.81 14.18
CA GLN A 72 -23.34 0.49 13.83
C GLN A 72 -22.13 0.30 12.92
N SER A 73 -21.88 1.30 12.08
CA SER A 73 -20.62 1.40 11.35
C SER A 73 -19.47 1.66 12.33
N MET A 74 -18.27 1.19 12.00
CA MET A 74 -17.09 1.49 12.79
C MET A 74 -16.84 3.01 12.88
N ALA A 75 -17.14 3.77 11.82
CA ALA A 75 -17.08 5.23 11.84
C ALA A 75 -17.91 5.84 12.98
N ASN A 76 -19.15 5.36 13.19
CA ASN A 76 -20.01 5.83 14.26
C ASN A 76 -19.44 5.47 15.65
N LEU A 77 -18.83 4.29 15.79
CA LEU A 77 -18.19 3.90 17.05
C LEU A 77 -16.92 4.71 17.34
N ILE A 78 -16.12 5.00 16.32
CA ILE A 78 -14.93 5.86 16.42
C ILE A 78 -15.36 7.29 16.78
N GLU A 79 -16.41 7.80 16.13
CA GLU A 79 -17.01 9.10 16.45
C GLU A 79 -17.50 9.14 17.89
N ASP A 80 -18.27 8.13 18.33
CA ASP A 80 -18.75 8.05 19.71
C ASP A 80 -17.61 8.01 20.72
N CYS A 81 -16.54 7.28 20.38
CA CYS A 81 -15.37 7.24 21.22
C CYS A 81 -14.67 8.61 21.33
N GLY A 82 -14.32 9.25 20.21
CA GLY A 82 -13.58 10.51 20.21
C GLY A 82 -14.42 11.74 20.61
N ALA A 83 -15.70 11.77 20.23
CA ALA A 83 -16.58 12.90 20.49
C ALA A 83 -17.24 12.82 21.87
N PHE A 84 -17.71 11.64 22.27
CA PHE A 84 -18.59 11.46 23.44
C PHE A 84 -17.98 10.57 24.55
N GLY A 85 -16.77 10.03 24.35
CA GLY A 85 -16.08 9.23 25.37
C GLY A 85 -16.60 7.81 25.54
N GLY A 86 -17.28 7.30 24.51
CA GLY A 86 -17.75 5.91 24.46
C GLY A 86 -19.08 5.70 25.19
N THR A 87 -20.13 6.38 24.74
CA THR A 87 -21.47 6.27 25.33
C THR A 87 -22.22 5.02 24.85
N ILE A 88 -21.89 4.52 23.65
CA ILE A 88 -22.48 3.32 23.08
C ILE A 88 -21.92 2.10 23.80
N GLN A 89 -22.82 1.20 24.21
CA GLN A 89 -22.50 -0.06 24.88
C GLN A 89 -22.60 -1.22 23.90
N CYS A 90 -21.50 -1.93 23.72
CA CYS A 90 -21.34 -3.13 22.91
C CYS A 90 -21.39 -4.38 23.78
N GLU A 91 -21.96 -5.47 23.28
CA GLU A 91 -21.99 -6.73 24.02
C GLU A 91 -20.67 -7.52 23.91
N PRO A 92 -20.23 -8.20 24.98
CA PRO A 92 -20.71 -8.12 26.37
C PRO A 92 -19.97 -7.02 27.17
N GLY A 93 -20.66 -5.92 27.49
CA GLY A 93 -20.24 -4.93 28.50
C GLY A 93 -19.06 -4.04 28.13
N LYS A 94 -18.73 -3.90 26.84
CA LYS A 94 -17.67 -3.01 26.36
C LYS A 94 -18.27 -1.69 25.92
N ASN A 95 -17.61 -0.57 26.20
CA ASN A 95 -18.00 0.66 25.50
C ASN A 95 -17.46 0.66 24.07
N SER A 96 -17.96 1.57 23.22
CA SER A 96 -17.50 1.72 21.84
C SER A 96 -15.99 1.93 21.73
N CYS A 97 -15.36 2.68 22.65
CA CYS A 97 -13.92 2.87 22.66
C CYS A 97 -13.15 1.55 22.78
N GLN A 98 -13.48 0.73 23.78
CA GLN A 98 -12.88 -0.58 23.99
C GLN A 98 -13.14 -1.50 22.80
N TYR A 99 -14.37 -1.53 22.31
CA TYR A 99 -14.76 -2.36 21.17
C TYR A 99 -14.00 -1.96 19.91
N THR A 100 -13.95 -0.66 19.59
CA THR A 100 -13.25 -0.11 18.43
C THR A 100 -11.75 -0.36 18.54
N GLN A 101 -11.15 -0.11 19.71
CA GLN A 101 -9.72 -0.33 19.92
C GLN A 101 -9.35 -1.80 19.70
N GLU A 102 -10.10 -2.74 20.29
CA GLU A 102 -9.87 -4.17 20.11
C GLU A 102 -10.10 -4.62 18.66
N SER A 103 -11.16 -4.14 18.02
CA SER A 103 -11.51 -4.49 16.64
C SER A 103 -10.46 -4.00 15.65
N ILE A 104 -10.07 -2.73 15.75
CA ILE A 104 -9.01 -2.14 14.90
C ILE A 104 -7.69 -2.87 15.16
N ASN A 105 -7.33 -3.11 16.43
CA ASN A 105 -6.10 -3.82 16.76
C ASN A 105 -6.08 -5.24 16.18
N GLY A 106 -7.18 -5.98 16.30
CA GLY A 106 -7.29 -7.33 15.74
C GLY A 106 -7.10 -7.35 14.22
N VAL A 107 -7.74 -6.42 13.51
CA VAL A 107 -7.61 -6.30 12.06
C VAL A 107 -6.18 -5.91 11.66
N LEU A 108 -5.59 -4.91 12.32
CA LEU A 108 -4.25 -4.42 11.95
C LEU A 108 -3.13 -5.41 12.31
N VAL A 109 -3.23 -6.15 13.42
CA VAL A 109 -2.27 -7.22 13.74
C VAL A 109 -2.29 -8.30 12.67
N GLU A 110 -3.46 -8.75 12.25
CA GLU A 110 -3.56 -9.80 11.23
C GLU A 110 -3.11 -9.30 9.86
N LEU A 111 -3.56 -8.12 9.44
CA LEU A 111 -3.24 -7.56 8.12
C LEU A 111 -1.79 -7.06 8.03
N LEU A 112 -1.38 -6.17 8.93
CA LEU A 112 -0.10 -5.47 8.82
C LEU A 112 1.04 -6.27 9.42
N GLU A 113 0.91 -6.80 10.63
CA GLU A 113 2.03 -7.50 11.27
C GLU A 113 2.22 -8.92 10.76
N ARG A 114 1.14 -9.70 10.63
CA ARG A 114 1.26 -11.11 10.25
C ARG A 114 1.47 -11.29 8.76
N MET A 115 0.66 -10.64 7.92
CA MET A 115 0.75 -10.79 6.47
C MET A 115 1.82 -9.89 5.84
N LEU A 116 1.84 -8.59 6.16
CA LEU A 116 2.72 -7.63 5.48
C LEU A 116 4.06 -7.36 6.20
N LYS A 117 4.22 -7.81 7.46
CA LYS A 117 5.39 -7.53 8.31
C LYS A 117 5.65 -6.03 8.53
N TYR A 118 4.59 -5.24 8.54
CA TYR A 118 4.64 -3.79 8.76
C TYR A 118 4.32 -3.47 10.21
N LYS A 119 4.90 -2.38 10.69
CA LYS A 119 4.50 -1.75 11.95
C LYS A 119 3.50 -0.65 11.65
N TYR A 120 2.69 -0.32 12.64
CA TYR A 120 1.63 0.66 12.54
C TYR A 120 1.43 1.43 13.84
N LYS A 121 0.87 2.63 13.68
CA LYS A 121 0.41 3.49 14.77
C LYS A 121 -0.94 4.11 14.39
N VAL A 122 -1.94 3.97 15.24
CA VAL A 122 -3.26 4.58 15.07
C VAL A 122 -3.44 5.65 16.14
N ILE A 123 -3.86 6.83 15.72
CA ILE A 123 -4.09 7.99 16.59
C ILE A 123 -5.48 8.53 16.28
N LEU A 124 -6.31 8.69 17.32
CA LEU A 124 -7.56 9.42 17.24
C LEU A 124 -7.35 10.85 17.75
N LYS A 125 -7.62 11.84 16.89
CA LYS A 125 -7.53 13.28 17.20
C LYS A 125 -8.93 13.88 17.28
N LYS A 126 -9.09 14.87 18.15
CA LYS A 126 -10.29 15.71 18.26
C LYS A 126 -9.91 17.16 18.02
N GLY A 127 -10.60 17.81 17.09
CA GLY A 127 -10.16 19.01 16.39
C GLY A 127 -9.62 20.13 17.27
N GLY A 128 -8.42 20.60 16.92
CA GLY A 128 -7.82 21.83 17.42
C GLY A 128 -6.87 21.71 18.61
N ARG A 129 -6.65 20.50 19.16
CA ARG A 129 -5.56 20.26 20.13
C ARG A 129 -4.50 19.38 19.49
N GLU A 130 -3.40 20.00 19.06
CA GLU A 130 -2.21 19.31 18.54
C GLU A 130 -1.38 18.65 19.66
N ASP A 131 -1.63 19.02 20.91
CA ASP A 131 -0.86 18.54 22.06
C ASP A 131 -1.45 17.22 22.59
N PHE A 132 -1.11 16.12 21.92
CA PHE A 132 -1.29 14.79 22.48
C PHE A 132 -0.21 14.57 23.56
N ASN A 133 -0.54 14.79 24.83
CA ASN A 133 0.33 14.34 25.91
C ASN A 133 0.10 12.83 26.14
N PRO A 134 1.10 11.95 25.94
CA PRO A 134 0.97 10.52 26.19
C PRO A 134 0.64 10.17 27.65
N GLU A 135 0.75 11.11 28.60
CA GLU A 135 0.29 10.89 29.98
C GLU A 135 -1.25 10.83 30.12
N ASP A 136 -2.00 11.27 29.10
CA ASP A 136 -3.45 11.16 29.05
C ASP A 136 -3.94 9.76 28.60
N LEU A 137 -3.08 8.73 28.58
CA LEU A 137 -3.42 7.37 28.17
C LEU A 137 -4.55 6.72 29.01
N ASN A 138 -4.93 7.33 30.13
CA ASN A 138 -6.04 6.91 30.98
C ASN A 138 -7.40 7.52 30.56
N ASP A 139 -7.43 8.38 29.54
CA ASP A 139 -8.69 8.91 29.00
C ASP A 139 -9.33 7.84 28.10
N PRO A 140 -10.49 7.28 28.49
CA PRO A 140 -11.17 6.26 27.68
C PRO A 140 -11.58 6.79 26.31
N ALA A 141 -11.65 8.11 26.10
CA ALA A 141 -11.99 8.73 24.82
C ALA A 141 -10.85 8.74 23.78
N LYS A 142 -9.66 8.23 24.13
CA LYS A 142 -8.48 8.27 23.25
C LYS A 142 -8.12 6.86 22.78
N ILE A 143 -8.20 6.65 21.46
CA ILE A 143 -7.67 5.43 20.84
C ILE A 143 -6.22 5.66 20.46
N TYR A 144 -5.32 4.91 21.10
CA TYR A 144 -3.91 4.87 20.79
C TYR A 144 -3.47 3.42 20.61
N LEU A 145 -3.10 3.05 19.39
CA LEU A 145 -2.53 1.75 19.07
C LEU A 145 -1.12 1.97 18.53
N ASP A 146 -0.14 1.28 19.08
CA ASP A 146 1.24 1.38 18.64
C ASP A 146 1.89 0.00 18.68
N SER A 147 2.44 -0.41 17.54
CA SER A 147 3.16 -1.68 17.39
C SER A 147 4.68 -1.49 17.30
N GLY A 148 5.17 -0.28 17.60
CA GLY A 148 6.58 0.12 17.53
C GLY A 148 6.92 0.87 16.23
N CYS A 149 6.00 1.71 15.75
CA CYS A 149 6.19 2.53 14.55
C CYS A 149 6.81 3.88 14.97
N ASP A 150 8.15 3.91 15.01
CA ASP A 150 8.94 5.09 15.40
C ASP A 150 9.26 5.99 14.20
N GLU A 151 9.38 7.30 14.45
CA GLU A 151 9.73 8.32 13.44
C GLU A 151 11.11 8.11 12.78
N SER A 152 11.96 7.28 13.40
CA SER A 152 13.26 6.90 12.85
C SER A 152 13.22 5.80 11.78
N MET A 153 12.05 5.19 11.52
CA MET A 153 11.90 4.15 10.51
C MET A 153 11.89 4.72 9.08
N MET A 154 12.47 3.99 8.13
CA MET A 154 12.38 4.34 6.70
C MET A 154 10.97 4.08 6.18
N ASP A 155 10.49 4.96 5.29
CA ASP A 155 9.20 4.88 4.61
C ASP A 155 8.01 4.85 5.58
N ILE A 156 7.73 6.04 6.16
CA ILE A 156 6.52 6.28 6.94
C ILE A 156 5.45 6.77 5.98
N GLU A 157 4.37 6.01 5.89
CA GLU A 157 3.18 6.42 5.16
C GLU A 157 2.05 6.65 6.15
N SER A 158 1.35 7.76 5.98
CA SER A 158 0.25 8.15 6.85
C SER A 158 -0.94 8.54 6.02
N ALA A 159 -2.11 8.08 6.43
CA ALA A 159 -3.37 8.65 5.97
C ALA A 159 -4.17 9.09 7.19
N SER A 160 -4.98 10.12 6.98
CA SER A 160 -5.99 10.52 7.94
C SER A 160 -7.35 10.61 7.27
N GLN A 161 -8.39 10.29 8.03
CA GLN A 161 -9.76 10.43 7.58
C GLN A 161 -10.54 11.29 8.58
N PRO A 162 -11.11 12.42 8.13
CA PRO A 162 -12.00 13.20 8.97
C PRO A 162 -13.31 12.45 9.18
N LEU A 163 -13.80 12.53 10.41
CA LEU A 163 -15.08 12.02 10.89
C LEU A 163 -15.94 13.20 11.38
N PRO A 164 -17.24 13.00 11.60
CA PRO A 164 -18.10 14.02 12.19
C PRO A 164 -17.61 14.47 13.58
N ASN A 165 -18.14 15.59 14.06
CA ASN A 165 -17.78 16.19 15.36
C ASN A 165 -16.29 16.54 15.53
N ASN A 166 -15.62 16.89 14.44
CA ASN A 166 -14.19 17.22 14.39
C ASN A 166 -13.31 16.08 14.92
N VAL A 167 -13.71 14.83 14.74
CA VAL A 167 -12.85 13.68 15.05
C VAL A 167 -12.04 13.34 13.80
N GLU A 168 -10.78 12.97 13.95
CA GLU A 168 -9.92 12.53 12.85
C GLU A 168 -9.16 11.28 13.28
N ILE A 169 -9.24 10.23 12.47
CA ILE A 169 -8.43 9.02 12.67
C ILE A 169 -7.21 9.08 11.75
N GLU A 170 -6.02 8.89 12.30
CA GLU A 170 -4.76 8.82 11.58
C GLU A 170 -4.15 7.42 11.72
N LEU A 171 -3.76 6.80 10.61
CA LEU A 171 -3.05 5.53 10.54
C LEU A 171 -1.71 5.81 9.91
N ARG A 172 -0.66 5.54 10.67
CA ARG A 172 0.72 5.50 10.20
C ARG A 172 1.14 4.06 10.04
N ILE A 173 1.84 3.79 8.95
CA ILE A 173 2.43 2.49 8.67
C ILE A 173 3.93 2.71 8.48
N CYS A 174 4.73 1.90 9.16
CA CYS A 174 6.19 1.93 9.12
C CYS A 174 6.72 0.60 8.58
N LYS A 175 7.62 0.64 7.60
CA LYS A 175 8.32 -0.56 7.12
C LYS A 175 9.64 -0.74 7.87
N GLY A 176 9.75 -1.84 8.60
CA GLY A 176 11.01 -2.22 9.26
C GLY A 176 12.09 -2.53 8.23
N ARG A 177 13.35 -2.16 8.51
CA ARG A 177 14.50 -2.60 7.71
C ARG A 177 14.63 -4.11 7.87
N ILE A 178 14.30 -4.87 6.83
CA ILE A 178 14.54 -6.32 6.79
C ILE A 178 16.07 -6.49 6.77
N GLY A 179 16.63 -6.85 7.93
CA GLY A 179 18.04 -7.18 8.10
C GLY A 179 18.40 -8.53 7.49
#